data_AF-A0A950BFX6-F1
#
_entry.id   AF-A0A950BFX6-F1
#
_cell.length_a   1.000
_cell.length_b   1.000
_cell.length_c   1.000
_cell.angle_alpha   90.00
_cell.angle_beta   90.00
_cell.angle_gamma   90.00
#
_symmetry.space_group_name_H-M   'P 1'
#
loop_
_entity.id
_entity.type
_entity.pdbx_description
1 polymer ?
#
loop_
_entity_poly.entity_id
_entity_poly.type
_entity_poly.pdbx_seq_one_letter_code
_entity_poly.pdbx_strand_id
1 'polypeptide(L)'
;FTEMMLAQTGLIAMIGKAERGPAAIEAIRRHKSAYLMAVGGAAYLMAVGGAAYLVSKAIRGSKVLAFEDLGMEAIYEFEVQDMPVTVAVDSSGTSVHKTGPAEWQAKIGKIPVATV
;
A
#
# COMPACT_ATOMS: atom_id res chain seq x y z
N PHE A 1 6.82 14.10 -1.49
CA PHE A 1 7.30 13.36 -2.68
C PHE A 1 6.18 12.87 -3.58
N THR A 2 5.06 12.33 -3.07
CA THR A 2 3.98 11.77 -3.91
C THR A 2 3.52 12.67 -5.04
N GLU A 3 3.19 13.94 -4.76
CA GLU A 3 2.79 14.89 -5.82
C GLU A 3 3.85 15.04 -6.92
N MET A 4 5.09 15.33 -6.53
CA MET A 4 6.22 15.47 -7.46
C MET A 4 6.39 14.22 -8.33
N MET A 5 6.37 13.04 -7.69
CA MET A 5 6.57 11.77 -8.39
C MET A 5 5.46 11.51 -9.40
N LEU A 6 4.19 11.66 -9.00
CA LEU A 6 3.05 11.43 -9.90
C LEU A 6 3.03 12.44 -11.06
N ALA A 7 3.32 13.72 -10.79
CA ALA A 7 3.25 14.77 -11.80
C ALA A 7 4.35 14.69 -12.87
N GLN A 8 5.53 14.14 -12.55
CA GLN A 8 6.72 14.27 -13.41
C GLN A 8 7.17 12.97 -14.08
N THR A 9 6.73 11.80 -13.60
CA THR A 9 7.32 10.51 -14.02
C THR A 9 6.36 9.62 -14.81
N GLY A 10 5.06 9.95 -14.83
CA GLY A 10 4.03 9.06 -15.40
C GLY A 10 3.71 7.84 -14.54
N LEU A 11 4.13 7.81 -13.27
CA LEU A 11 3.78 6.77 -12.30
C LEU A 11 2.26 6.59 -12.18
N ILE A 12 1.77 5.39 -12.52
CA ILE A 12 0.34 5.05 -12.44
C ILE A 12 -0.05 4.41 -11.11
N ALA A 13 0.92 3.83 -10.40
CA ALA A 13 0.67 3.17 -9.12
C ALA A 13 1.89 3.20 -8.21
N MET A 14 1.65 3.04 -6.91
CA MET A 14 2.69 2.90 -5.89
C MET A 14 2.33 1.76 -4.94
N ILE A 15 3.31 0.96 -4.53
CA ILE A 15 3.17 -0.07 -3.50
C ILE A 15 3.87 0.40 -2.23
N GLY A 16 3.21 0.28 -1.08
CA GLY A 16 3.86 0.60 0.19
C GLY A 16 3.11 0.09 1.41
N LYS A 17 3.67 0.45 2.57
CA LYS A 17 3.13 0.15 3.89
C LYS A 17 2.55 1.41 4.52
N ALA A 18 1.52 1.22 5.33
CA ALA A 18 0.85 2.23 6.16
C ALA A 18 -0.05 3.21 5.39
N GLU A 19 -0.81 3.97 6.17
CA GLU A 19 -1.76 4.97 5.68
C GLU A 19 -1.03 6.10 4.95
N ARG A 20 -1.73 6.71 3.99
CA ARG A 20 -1.31 7.94 3.34
C ARG A 20 -2.05 9.12 3.94
N GLY A 21 -1.32 10.16 4.32
CA GLY A 21 -1.90 11.40 4.81
C GLY A 21 -2.75 12.13 3.74
N PRO A 22 -3.58 13.10 4.13
CA PRO A 22 -4.54 13.77 3.24
C PRO A 22 -3.92 14.36 1.96
N ALA A 23 -2.74 14.97 2.07
CA ALA A 23 -2.05 15.55 0.92
C ALA A 23 -1.65 14.50 -0.14
N ALA A 24 -1.25 13.30 0.29
CA ALA A 24 -0.91 12.21 -0.61
C ALA A 24 -2.16 11.60 -1.26
N ILE A 25 -3.26 11.47 -0.52
CA ILE A 25 -4.56 11.02 -1.07
C ILE A 25 -5.05 12.00 -2.15
N GLU A 26 -4.95 13.30 -1.89
CA GLU A 26 -5.37 14.31 -2.86
C GLU A 26 -4.50 14.29 -4.13
N ALA A 27 -3.19 14.10 -3.99
CA ALA A 27 -2.29 13.89 -5.13
C ALA A 27 -2.70 12.67 -5.96
N ILE A 28 -2.96 11.52 -5.31
CA ILE A 28 -3.42 10.29 -5.97
C ILE A 28 -4.72 10.55 -6.75
N ARG A 29 -5.69 11.25 -6.14
CA ARG A 29 -6.97 11.61 -6.78
C ARG A 29 -6.80 12.53 -7.98
N ARG A 30 -5.92 13.53 -7.87
CA ARG A 30 -5.63 14.52 -8.92
C ARG A 30 -5.00 13.88 -10.15
N HIS A 31 -4.02 13.01 -9.92
CA HIS A 31 -3.25 12.35 -10.98
C HIS A 31 -3.87 11.03 -11.46
N LYS A 32 -5.02 10.64 -10.90
CA LYS A 32 -5.76 9.41 -11.24
C LYS A 32 -4.92 8.12 -11.12
N SER A 33 -3.94 8.14 -10.23
CA SER A 33 -3.10 6.97 -9.91
C SER A 33 -3.77 6.07 -8.87
N ALA A 34 -3.31 4.84 -8.72
CA ALA A 34 -3.77 3.92 -7.67
C ALA A 34 -2.69 3.70 -6.60
N TYR A 35 -3.06 3.65 -5.32
CA TYR A 35 -2.15 3.23 -4.26
C TYR A 35 -2.49 1.81 -3.81
N LEU A 36 -1.57 0.90 -4.14
CA LEU A 36 -1.67 -0.51 -3.79
C LEU A 36 -0.92 -0.73 -2.46
N MET A 37 -1.50 -1.54 -1.60
CA MET A 37 -0.95 -1.99 -0.33
C MET A 37 -0.68 -3.47 -0.43
N ALA A 38 0.51 -3.95 -0.08
CA ALA A 38 0.79 -5.39 -0.12
C ALA A 38 -0.09 -6.17 0.89
N VAL A 39 -0.69 -7.26 0.43
CA VAL A 39 -1.59 -8.15 1.17
C VAL A 39 -0.87 -9.46 1.41
N GLY A 40 -0.30 -9.62 2.59
CA GLY A 40 -0.04 -10.95 3.13
C GLY A 40 -0.97 -11.17 4.31
N GLY A 41 -2.07 -11.90 4.10
CA GLY A 41 -2.85 -12.63 5.11
C GLY A 41 -3.45 -11.87 6.31
N ALA A 42 -4.78 -11.79 6.32
CA ALA A 42 -5.68 -11.56 7.46
C ALA A 42 -5.55 -10.23 8.25
N ALA A 43 -6.59 -9.40 8.08
CA ALA A 43 -7.11 -8.37 8.99
C ALA A 43 -6.10 -7.73 9.96
N TYR A 44 -5.80 -6.46 9.72
CA TYR A 44 -4.98 -5.60 10.60
C TYR A 44 -3.47 -5.88 10.56
N LEU A 45 -2.80 -5.55 9.45
CA LEU A 45 -1.35 -5.41 9.50
C LEU A 45 -0.92 -4.17 8.72
N MET A 46 -0.58 -3.10 9.44
CA MET A 46 0.48 -2.20 9.03
C MET A 46 1.69 -3.06 8.63
N ALA A 47 1.84 -3.51 7.37
CA ALA A 47 2.80 -4.55 6.92
C ALA A 47 3.79 -5.00 8.00
N VAL A 48 3.31 -5.77 8.98
CA VAL A 48 4.06 -5.96 10.22
C VAL A 48 5.33 -6.69 9.80
N GLY A 49 6.48 -6.17 10.22
CA GLY A 49 7.77 -6.77 9.86
C GLY A 49 7.71 -8.26 10.17
N GLY A 50 7.94 -9.10 9.17
CA GLY A 50 7.86 -10.56 9.32
C GLY A 50 7.47 -11.33 8.05
N ALA A 51 6.62 -10.76 7.18
CA ALA A 51 6.14 -11.45 5.96
C ALA A 51 6.96 -11.14 4.70
N ALA A 52 8.06 -10.39 4.81
CA ALA A 52 8.90 -10.00 3.66
C ALA A 52 9.40 -11.21 2.86
N TYR A 53 9.68 -12.34 3.54
CA TYR A 53 10.06 -13.59 2.90
C TYR A 53 8.95 -14.19 2.02
N LEU A 54 7.68 -14.05 2.42
CA LEU A 54 6.55 -14.55 1.61
C LEU A 54 6.32 -13.65 0.40
N VAL A 55 6.46 -12.34 0.59
CA VAL A 55 6.36 -11.37 -0.52
C VAL A 55 7.53 -11.53 -1.49
N SER A 56 8.74 -11.84 -1.01
CA SER A 56 9.89 -12.05 -1.88
C SER A 56 9.76 -13.29 -2.78
N LYS A 57 8.91 -14.26 -2.43
CA LYS A 57 8.58 -15.39 -3.32
C LYS A 57 7.85 -14.97 -4.60
N ALA A 58 7.23 -13.79 -4.60
CA ALA A 58 6.62 -13.21 -5.80
C ALA A 58 7.65 -12.55 -6.72
N ILE A 59 8.89 -12.31 -6.26
CA ILE A 59 9.96 -11.71 -7.07
C ILE A 59 10.61 -12.82 -7.89
N ARG A 60 10.60 -12.65 -9.22
CA ARG A 60 11.20 -13.57 -10.20
C ARG A 60 12.59 -13.14 -10.66
N GLY A 61 12.84 -11.83 -10.64
CA GLY A 61 14.12 -11.25 -10.98
C GLY A 61 14.30 -9.89 -10.32
N SER A 62 15.55 -9.51 -10.08
CA SER A 62 15.93 -8.19 -9.60
C SER A 62 17.18 -7.69 -10.31
N LYS A 63 17.21 -6.41 -10.65
CA LYS A 63 18.35 -5.74 -11.28
C LYS A 63 18.53 -4.35 -10.69
N VAL A 64 19.75 -4.01 -10.29
CA VAL A 64 20.09 -2.63 -9.89
C VAL A 64 20.08 -1.75 -11.13
N LEU A 65 19.37 -0.63 -11.08
CA LEU A 65 19.30 0.35 -12.17
C LEU A 65 20.10 1.62 -11.86
N ALA A 66 20.14 2.05 -10.60
CA ALA A 66 20.86 3.27 -10.20
C ALA A 66 21.24 3.26 -8.72
N PHE A 67 22.27 4.02 -8.38
CA PHE A 67 22.76 4.25 -7.01
C PHE A 67 23.15 2.96 -6.27
N GLU A 68 23.94 2.11 -6.93
CA GLU A 68 24.41 0.83 -6.39
C GLU A 68 25.13 0.97 -5.04
N ASP A 69 25.80 2.09 -4.82
CA ASP A 69 26.49 2.45 -3.58
C ASP A 69 25.54 2.60 -2.37
N LEU A 70 24.24 2.82 -2.60
CA LEU A 70 23.22 2.85 -1.55
C LEU A 70 22.77 1.46 -1.09
N GLY A 71 23.28 0.38 -1.68
CA GLY A 71 22.99 -0.99 -1.28
C GLY A 71 21.50 -1.32 -1.32
N MET A 72 20.91 -1.61 -0.15
CA MET A 72 19.49 -1.99 -0.05
C MET A 72 18.51 -0.86 -0.41
N GLU A 73 18.98 0.39 -0.45
CA GLU A 73 18.18 1.57 -0.83
C GLU A 73 18.38 2.00 -2.29
N ALA A 74 19.17 1.25 -3.07
CA ALA A 74 19.35 1.50 -4.50
C ALA A 74 18.01 1.38 -5.27
N ILE A 75 17.99 1.90 -6.50
CA ILE A 75 16.82 1.72 -7.38
C ILE A 75 16.93 0.37 -8.08
N TYR A 76 15.91 -0.46 -7.90
CA TYR A 76 15.82 -1.79 -8.50
C TYR A 76 14.66 -1.89 -9.48
N GLU A 77 14.91 -2.59 -10.58
CA GLU A 77 13.87 -3.20 -11.40
C GLU A 77 13.56 -4.59 -10.85
N PHE A 78 12.28 -4.89 -10.65
CA PHE A 78 11.82 -6.20 -10.21
C PHE A 78 10.85 -6.79 -11.21
N GLU A 79 11.07 -8.05 -11.57
CA GLU A 79 10.05 -8.87 -12.20
C GLU A 79 9.23 -9.52 -11.10
N VAL A 80 7.91 -9.31 -11.11
CA VAL A 80 7.00 -9.81 -10.08
C VAL A 80 5.89 -10.65 -10.67
N GLN A 81 5.52 -11.74 -10.00
CA GLN A 81 4.42 -12.62 -10.36
C GLN A 81 3.61 -12.97 -9.11
N ASP A 82 2.29 -12.87 -9.20
CA ASP A 82 1.35 -13.19 -8.12
C ASP A 82 1.67 -12.44 -6.81
N MET A 83 2.17 -11.20 -6.92
CA MET A 83 2.49 -10.37 -5.77
C MET A 83 1.20 -9.99 -5.05
N PRO A 84 1.04 -10.39 -3.78
CA PRO A 84 -0.26 -10.27 -3.16
C PRO A 84 -0.39 -8.83 -2.64
N VAL A 85 -1.32 -8.06 -3.21
CA VAL A 85 -1.59 -6.64 -2.93
C VAL A 85 -3.10 -6.34 -2.95
N THR A 86 -3.54 -5.29 -2.28
CA THR A 86 -4.92 -4.78 -2.19
C THR A 86 -4.88 -3.28 -2.34
N VAL A 87 -5.90 -2.70 -2.97
CA VAL A 87 -6.03 -1.25 -3.09
C VAL A 87 -6.30 -0.64 -1.72
N ALA A 88 -5.38 0.21 -1.22
CA ALA A 88 -5.58 0.94 0.03
C ALA A 88 -6.13 2.36 -0.20
N VAL A 89 -5.73 3.01 -1.30
CA VAL A 89 -6.35 4.25 -1.77
C VAL A 89 -6.60 4.12 -3.27
N ASP A 90 -7.86 4.28 -3.67
CA ASP A 90 -8.22 4.23 -5.09
C ASP A 90 -8.00 5.58 -5.80
N SER A 91 -8.21 5.61 -7.12
CA SER A 91 -8.06 6.82 -7.94
C SER A 91 -9.13 7.90 -7.69
N SER A 92 -10.15 7.59 -6.89
CA SER A 92 -11.14 8.56 -6.40
C SER A 92 -10.71 9.21 -5.08
N GLY A 93 -9.65 8.71 -4.44
CA GLY A 93 -9.18 9.15 -3.13
C GLY A 93 -9.88 8.45 -1.96
N THR A 94 -10.65 7.39 -2.22
CA THR A 94 -11.27 6.59 -1.17
C THR A 94 -10.21 5.73 -0.49
N SER A 95 -10.13 5.80 0.83
CA SER A 95 -9.11 5.11 1.64
C SER A 95 -9.72 4.04 2.52
N VAL A 96 -9.17 2.81 2.46
CA VAL A 96 -9.57 1.69 3.33
C VAL A 96 -9.33 1.99 4.82
N HIS A 97 -8.36 2.84 5.13
CA HIS A 97 -8.07 3.27 6.49
C HIS A 97 -9.17 4.19 7.07
N LYS A 98 -10.04 4.74 6.20
CA LYS A 98 -11.23 5.49 6.61
C LYS A 98 -12.48 4.63 6.56
N THR A 99 -12.70 3.93 5.45
CA THR A 99 -13.93 3.15 5.24
C THR A 99 -13.98 1.90 6.10
N GLY A 100 -12.85 1.22 6.28
CA GLY A 100 -12.75 -0.01 7.07
C GLY A 100 -13.16 0.18 8.53
N PRO A 101 -12.53 1.10 9.29
CA PRO A 101 -12.94 1.37 10.68
C PRO A 101 -14.40 1.80 10.80
N ALA A 102 -14.90 2.64 9.89
CA ALA A 102 -16.30 3.08 9.90
C ALA A 102 -17.29 1.92 9.71
N GLU A 103 -17.01 1.04 8.74
CA GLU A 103 -17.83 -0.15 8.46
C GLU A 103 -17.83 -1.11 9.66
N TRP A 104 -16.66 -1.41 10.22
CA TRP A 104 -16.55 -2.34 11.33
C TRP A 104 -17.11 -1.78 12.63
N GLN A 105 -16.97 -0.48 12.89
CA GLN A 105 -17.59 0.17 14.04
C GLN A 105 -19.13 0.03 13.98
N ALA A 106 -19.73 0.22 12.81
CA ALA A 106 -21.18 0.07 12.63
C ALA A 106 -21.65 -1.40 12.78
N LYS A 107 -20.83 -2.38 12.41
CA LYS A 107 -21.13 -3.81 12.58
C LYS A 107 -20.95 -4.27 14.03
N ILE A 108 -19.81 -3.94 14.64
CA ILE A 108 -19.44 -4.35 16.00
C ILE A 108 -20.36 -3.67 17.03
N GLY A 109 -20.75 -2.42 16.81
CA GLY A 109 -21.68 -1.71 17.71
C GLY A 109 -23.06 -2.36 17.84
N LYS A 110 -23.42 -3.30 16.96
CA LYS A 110 -24.67 -4.08 17.05
C LYS A 110 -24.53 -5.37 17.86
N ILE A 111 -23.31 -5.76 18.23
CA ILE A 111 -23.06 -6.96 19.01
C ILE A 111 -23.43 -6.66 20.47
N PRO A 112 -24.36 -7.41 21.08
CA PRO A 112 -24.71 -7.21 22.48
C PRO A 112 -23.49 -7.41 23.37
N VAL A 113 -23.16 -6.39 24.18
CA VAL A 113 -22.10 -6.52 25.18
C VAL A 113 -22.74 -7.01 26.46
N ALA A 114 -22.38 -8.21 26.91
CA ALA A 114 -22.76 -8.68 28.23
C ALA A 114 -21.97 -7.87 29.27
N THR A 115 -22.65 -7.02 30.03
CA THR A 115 -22.08 -6.42 31.23
C THR A 115 -22.10 -7.46 32.35
N VAL A 116 -20.91 -7.85 32.81
CA VAL A 116 -20.72 -8.67 34.02
C VAL A 116 -20.86 -7.79 35.25
#